data_AF-A0A7J8H2I5-F1
#
_entry.id   AF-A0A7J8H2I5-F1
#
_cell.length_a   1.000
_cell.length_b   1.000
_cell.length_c   1.000
_cell.angle_alpha   90.00
_cell.angle_beta   90.00
_cell.angle_gamma   90.00
#
_symmetry.space_group_name_H-M   'P 1'
#
loop_
_entity.id
_entity.type
_entity.pdbx_description
1 polymer ?
#
loop_
_entity_poly.entity_id
_entity_poly.type
_entity_poly.pdbx_seq_one_letter_code
_entity_poly.pdbx_strand_id
1 'polypeptide(L)'
;MNFGSLKPTLMAWKKRWFILRSGRMSGDPDVLEYYKNDHSKKPLRIINLNFCEQVDAGLTFNKKELQDSFVFDIKTSERTFYLVAETEEDMNKWVQSICQICGFNQAEESTGTKTNRDHRQKKGVASGGSLATGVNMRP
;
A
#
# COMPACT_ATOMS: atom_id res chain seq x y z
N MET A 1 -18.76 4.46 35.98
CA MET A 1 -18.71 4.13 34.54
C MET A 1 -17.39 4.64 33.98
N ASN A 2 -16.48 3.75 33.55
CA ASN A 2 -15.23 4.14 32.91
C ASN A 2 -15.52 4.56 31.47
N PHE A 3 -15.57 5.88 31.20
CA PHE A 3 -15.41 6.36 29.84
C PHE A 3 -13.92 6.21 29.50
N GLY A 4 -13.60 5.09 28.86
CA GLY A 4 -12.27 4.79 28.36
C GLY A 4 -11.72 5.97 27.58
N SER A 5 -10.56 6.45 28.03
CA SER A 5 -9.78 7.52 27.44
C SER A 5 -9.78 7.45 25.90
N LEU A 6 -10.52 8.36 25.27
CA LEU A 6 -10.42 8.61 23.82
C LEU A 6 -8.99 9.12 23.57
N LYS A 7 -8.12 8.22 23.09
CA LYS A 7 -6.72 8.49 22.78
C LYS A 7 -6.63 9.72 21.85
N PRO A 8 -6.10 10.87 22.30
CA PRO A 8 -6.14 12.14 21.54
C PRO A 8 -5.35 12.13 20.23
N THR A 9 -4.56 11.08 19.95
CA THR A 9 -3.66 10.99 18.80
C THR A 9 -4.20 10.14 17.65
N LEU A 10 -5.22 9.29 17.86
CA LEU A 10 -5.97 8.68 16.76
C LEU A 10 -6.79 9.71 15.98
N MET A 11 -7.10 10.87 16.59
CA MET A 11 -7.75 11.98 15.88
C MET A 11 -6.89 12.57 14.76
N ALA A 12 -5.57 12.37 14.81
CA ALA A 12 -4.66 12.80 13.74
C ALA A 12 -4.70 11.87 12.52
N TRP A 13 -5.11 10.60 12.68
CA TRP A 13 -5.18 9.64 11.58
C TRP A 13 -6.62 9.54 11.08
N LYS A 14 -6.81 9.62 9.75
CA LYS A 14 -8.13 9.50 9.14
C LYS A 14 -8.20 8.24 8.32
N LYS A 15 -9.18 7.38 8.61
CA LYS A 15 -9.51 6.24 7.75
C LYS A 15 -9.87 6.76 6.35
N ARG A 16 -9.20 6.21 5.35
CA ARG A 16 -9.38 6.49 3.93
C ARG A 16 -9.42 5.17 3.18
N TRP A 17 -10.22 5.12 2.13
CA TRP A 17 -10.33 3.92 1.31
C TRP A 17 -9.31 3.99 0.20
N PHE A 18 -8.31 3.11 0.23
CA PHE A 18 -7.26 3.05 -0.78
C PHE A 18 -7.54 1.93 -1.77
N ILE A 19 -7.25 2.17 -3.04
CA ILE A 19 -7.39 1.21 -4.13
C ILE A 19 -6.09 1.21 -4.93
N LEU A 20 -5.42 0.07 -4.96
CA LEU A 20 -4.25 -0.18 -5.80
C LEU A 20 -4.69 -0.69 -7.16
N ARG A 21 -4.40 0.04 -8.22
CA ARG A 21 -4.70 -0.39 -9.59
C ARG A 21 -3.41 -0.73 -10.31
N SER A 22 -3.28 -1.99 -10.71
CA SER A 22 -2.20 -2.41 -11.59
C SER A 22 -2.66 -2.40 -13.04
N GLY A 23 -1.99 -1.58 -13.85
CA GLY A 23 -2.27 -1.44 -15.27
C GLY A 23 -1.48 -2.42 -16.14
N ARG A 24 -0.61 -3.24 -15.54
CA ARG A 24 0.26 -4.22 -16.22
C ARG A 24 -0.46 -5.18 -17.17
N MET A 25 -1.76 -5.43 -16.98
CA MET A 25 -2.59 -6.28 -17.85
C MET A 25 -3.43 -5.51 -18.89
N SER A 26 -3.77 -4.24 -18.62
CA SER A 26 -4.65 -3.43 -19.49
C SER A 26 -3.92 -2.37 -20.33
N GLY A 27 -2.64 -2.09 -20.04
CA GLY A 27 -1.92 -0.94 -20.61
C GLY A 27 -2.24 0.39 -19.92
N ASP A 28 -3.03 0.35 -18.84
CA ASP A 28 -3.27 1.48 -17.97
C ASP A 28 -2.00 1.82 -17.14
N PRO A 29 -1.88 3.05 -16.60
CA PRO A 29 -0.83 3.36 -15.64
C PRO A 29 -1.08 2.69 -14.29
N ASP A 30 0.00 2.31 -13.61
CA ASP A 30 -0.06 1.83 -12.23
C ASP A 30 -0.30 3.01 -11.28
N VAL A 31 -1.44 2.97 -10.57
CA VAL A 31 -1.88 4.09 -9.72
C VAL A 31 -2.41 3.59 -8.38
N LEU A 32 -2.15 4.39 -7.34
CA LEU A 32 -2.76 4.25 -6.03
C LEU A 32 -3.79 5.37 -5.84
N GLU A 33 -5.05 4.98 -5.79
CA GLU A 33 -6.17 5.90 -5.64
C GLU A 33 -6.62 5.89 -4.18
N TYR A 34 -6.99 7.04 -3.62
CA TYR A 34 -7.66 7.06 -2.33
C TYR A 34 -8.89 7.94 -2.30
N TYR A 35 -9.86 7.50 -1.51
CA TYR A 35 -11.19 8.05 -1.42
C TYR A 35 -11.51 8.42 0.02
N LYS A 36 -12.49 9.31 0.20
CA LYS A 36 -12.96 9.68 1.54
C LYS A 36 -13.50 8.45 2.29
N ASN A 37 -14.19 7.58 1.57
CA ASN A 37 -14.75 6.29 1.99
C ASN A 37 -14.97 5.40 0.75
N ASP A 38 -15.35 4.15 0.95
CA ASP A 38 -15.58 3.15 -0.10
C ASP A 38 -16.77 3.49 -1.02
N HIS A 39 -17.77 4.25 -0.52
CA HIS A 39 -18.92 4.69 -1.31
C HIS A 39 -18.65 5.93 -2.20
N SER A 40 -17.46 6.54 -2.11
CA SER A 40 -17.15 7.75 -2.85
C SER A 40 -16.89 7.44 -4.32
N LYS A 41 -17.63 8.10 -5.23
CA LYS A 41 -17.45 7.93 -6.68
C LYS A 41 -16.21 8.62 -7.25
N LYS A 42 -15.67 9.62 -6.55
CA LYS A 42 -14.51 10.40 -7.00
C LYS A 42 -13.32 10.17 -6.06
N PRO A 43 -12.14 9.81 -6.58
CA PRO A 43 -10.94 9.74 -5.75
C PRO A 43 -10.60 11.14 -5.25
N LEU A 44 -10.15 11.23 -4.01
CA LEU A 44 -9.58 12.46 -3.46
C LEU A 44 -8.25 12.79 -4.15
N ARG A 45 -7.47 11.75 -4.48
CA ARG A 45 -6.24 11.86 -5.24
C ARG A 45 -5.92 10.52 -5.91
N ILE A 46 -5.27 10.62 -7.05
CA ILE A 46 -4.69 9.52 -7.79
C ILE A 46 -3.18 9.72 -7.71
N ILE A 47 -2.48 8.79 -7.09
CA ILE A 47 -1.02 8.81 -6.94
C ILE A 47 -0.46 7.89 -8.02
N ASN A 48 0.32 8.43 -8.95
CA ASN A 48 0.96 7.61 -9.97
C ASN A 48 2.19 6.91 -9.38
N LEU A 49 2.16 5.58 -9.37
CA LEU A 49 3.20 4.75 -8.75
C LEU A 49 4.48 4.72 -9.58
N ASN A 50 4.47 5.18 -10.84
CA ASN A 50 5.69 5.39 -11.61
C ASN A 50 6.61 6.46 -10.99
N PHE A 51 6.08 7.36 -10.15
CA PHE A 51 6.86 8.35 -9.39
C PHE A 51 7.11 7.92 -7.95
N CYS A 52 6.80 6.68 -7.60
CA CYS A 52 7.16 6.14 -6.31
C CYS A 52 8.67 5.91 -6.28
N GLU A 53 9.33 6.50 -5.29
CA GLU A 53 10.78 6.42 -5.12
C GLU A 53 11.16 5.38 -4.07
N GLN A 54 10.32 5.22 -3.04
CA GLN A 54 10.59 4.35 -1.90
C GLN A 54 9.27 3.97 -1.21
N VAL A 55 9.24 2.76 -0.65
CA VAL A 55 8.20 2.29 0.28
C VAL A 55 8.89 1.56 1.42
N ASP A 56 8.68 2.03 2.65
CA ASP A 56 9.23 1.41 3.85
C ASP A 56 8.11 0.89 4.76
N ALA A 57 8.34 -0.29 5.34
CA ALA A 57 7.46 -0.94 6.31
C ALA A 57 8.01 -0.79 7.72
N GLY A 58 7.14 -0.81 8.73
CA GLY A 58 7.55 -0.89 10.13
C GLY A 58 8.17 0.39 10.67
N LEU A 59 7.70 1.56 10.23
CA LEU A 59 8.14 2.84 10.79
C LEU A 59 7.77 2.92 12.28
N THR A 60 8.77 2.83 13.15
CA THR A 60 8.59 3.04 14.58
C THR A 60 8.62 4.54 14.88
N PHE A 61 7.48 5.10 15.27
CA PHE A 61 7.46 6.46 15.82
C PHE A 61 7.86 6.45 17.31
N ASN A 62 8.64 7.44 17.74
CA ASN A 62 9.06 7.62 19.14
C ASN A 62 7.91 7.81 20.15
N LYS A 63 6.65 7.88 19.70
CA LYS A 63 5.48 7.91 20.58
C LYS A 63 5.05 6.48 20.89
N LYS A 64 5.01 6.14 22.18
CA LYS A 64 4.48 4.86 22.73
C LYS A 64 3.16 4.39 22.11
N GLU A 65 2.35 5.29 21.56
CA GLU A 65 1.04 4.98 20.99
C GLU A 65 1.09 4.36 19.57
N LEU A 66 2.21 4.50 18.85
CA LEU A 66 2.41 3.91 17.51
C LEU A 66 3.43 2.76 17.52
N GLN A 67 3.94 2.38 18.69
CA GLN A 67 4.89 1.27 18.83
C GLN A 67 4.28 -0.10 18.47
N ASP A 68 2.96 -0.23 18.59
CA ASP A 68 2.20 -1.45 18.25
C ASP A 68 1.35 -1.25 16.97
N SER A 69 1.70 -0.24 16.17
CA SER A 69 0.97 0.08 14.93
C SER A 69 1.75 -0.36 13.70
N PHE A 70 1.05 -0.90 12.72
CA PHE A 70 1.65 -1.38 11.47
C PHE A 70 1.73 -0.24 10.46
N VAL A 71 2.71 0.64 10.69
CA VAL A 71 2.92 1.84 9.88
C VAL A 71 3.80 1.53 8.69
N PHE A 72 3.40 2.04 7.52
CA PHE A 72 4.24 2.09 6.32
C PHE A 72 4.16 3.47 5.69
N ASP A 73 5.20 3.85 4.95
CA ASP A 73 5.17 5.07 4.15
C ASP A 73 5.44 4.81 2.67
N ILE A 74 4.87 5.69 1.85
CA ILE A 74 5.03 5.69 0.40
C ILE A 74 5.63 7.04 0.05
N LYS A 75 6.89 7.05 -0.36
CA LYS A 75 7.56 8.23 -0.86
C LYS A 75 7.38 8.34 -2.36
N THR A 76 6.80 9.44 -2.79
CA THR A 76 6.77 9.83 -4.21
C THR A 76 7.54 11.13 -4.40
N SER A 77 7.87 11.45 -5.65
CA SER A 77 8.55 12.71 -6.00
C SER A 77 7.76 13.96 -5.59
N GLU A 78 6.46 13.86 -5.36
CA GLU A 78 5.63 14.98 -4.86
C GLU A 78 5.63 15.05 -3.32
N ARG A 79 5.46 13.91 -2.64
CA ARG A 79 5.23 13.86 -1.18
C ARG A 79 5.41 12.44 -0.63
N THR A 80 5.77 12.35 0.66
CA THR A 80 5.69 11.12 1.45
C THR A 80 4.32 10.97 2.12
N PHE A 81 3.67 9.83 1.92
CA PHE A 81 2.40 9.46 2.51
C PHE A 81 2.62 8.47 3.65
N TYR A 82 2.14 8.78 4.86
CA TYR A 82 2.22 7.88 6.01
C TYR A 82 0.88 7.20 6.24
N LEU A 83 0.90 5.88 6.32
CA LEU A 83 -0.26 5.03 6.46
C LEU A 83 -0.10 4.06 7.63
N VAL A 84 -1.22 3.70 8.25
CA VAL A 84 -1.28 2.72 9.34
C VAL A 84 -2.33 1.68 8.99
N ALA A 85 -1.86 0.43 8.85
CA ALA A 85 -2.72 -0.73 8.65
C ALA A 85 -3.30 -1.24 9.98
N GLU A 86 -4.41 -1.97 9.90
CA GLU A 86 -5.05 -2.57 11.08
C GLU A 86 -4.27 -3.81 11.56
N THR A 87 -3.59 -4.50 10.64
CA THR A 87 -2.80 -5.71 10.91
C THR A 87 -1.44 -5.65 10.23
N GLU A 88 -0.48 -6.42 10.74
CA GLU A 88 0.83 -6.59 10.12
C GLU A 88 0.71 -7.18 8.72
N GLU A 89 -0.17 -8.16 8.56
CA GLU A 89 -0.45 -8.79 7.28
C GLU A 89 -0.96 -7.78 6.25
N ASP A 90 -1.84 -6.86 6.64
CA ASP A 90 -2.34 -5.82 5.75
C ASP A 90 -1.22 -4.84 5.35
N MET A 91 -0.39 -4.41 6.30
CA MET A 91 0.80 -3.58 6.00
C MET A 91 1.72 -4.30 5.01
N ASN A 92 2.06 -5.56 5.30
CA ASN A 92 2.92 -6.37 4.44
C ASN A 92 2.31 -6.55 3.06
N LYS A 93 1.00 -6.83 2.95
CA LYS A 93 0.28 -6.91 1.66
C LYS A 93 0.38 -5.61 0.87
N TRP A 94 0.17 -4.46 1.52
CA TRP A 94 0.30 -3.15 0.88
C TRP A 94 1.70 -2.88 0.36
N VAL A 95 2.71 -3.03 1.21
CA VAL A 95 4.11 -2.80 0.86
C VAL A 95 4.55 -3.75 -0.25
N GLN A 96 4.27 -5.05 -0.12
CA GLN A 96 4.55 -6.07 -1.14
C GLN A 96 3.91 -5.72 -2.49
N SER A 97 2.63 -5.37 -2.50
CA SER A 97 1.91 -5.12 -3.75
C SER A 97 2.40 -3.85 -4.44
N ILE A 98 2.68 -2.78 -3.69
CA ILE A 98 3.26 -1.55 -4.26
C ILE A 98 4.67 -1.81 -4.77
N CYS A 99 5.50 -2.52 -3.99
CA CYS A 99 6.86 -2.92 -4.34
C CYS A 99 6.88 -3.72 -5.66
N GLN A 100 6.01 -4.72 -5.78
CA GLN A 100 5.86 -5.54 -6.98
C GLN A 100 5.42 -4.75 -8.23
N ILE A 101 4.58 -3.72 -8.03
CA ILE A 101 4.11 -2.84 -9.10
C ILE A 101 5.23 -1.90 -9.55
N CYS A 102 5.86 -1.18 -8.61
CA CYS A 102 6.96 -0.25 -8.86
C CYS A 102 8.22 -0.96 -9.39
N GLY A 103 8.29 -2.28 -9.28
CA GLY A 103 9.46 -3.06 -9.69
C GLY A 103 10.64 -2.89 -8.74
N PHE A 104 10.37 -2.49 -7.48
CA PHE A 104 11.36 -2.58 -6.42
C PHE A 104 11.66 -4.07 -6.23
N ASN A 105 12.80 -4.53 -6.72
CA ASN A 105 13.22 -5.91 -6.55
C ASN A 105 13.54 -6.10 -5.07
N GLN A 106 12.61 -6.70 -4.32
CA GLN A 106 12.96 -7.26 -3.02
C GLN A 106 13.88 -8.44 -3.32
N ALA A 107 15.18 -8.25 -3.06
CA ALA A 107 16.17 -9.28 -3.23
C ALA A 107 15.84 -10.47 -2.30
N GLU A 108 15.26 -11.51 -2.92
CA GLU A 108 15.47 -12.94 -2.71
C GLU A 108 14.86 -13.63 -1.48
N GLU A 109 13.85 -14.49 -1.69
CA GLU A 109 13.96 -15.93 -1.34
C GLU A 109 12.99 -16.81 -2.19
N SER A 110 13.60 -17.49 -3.16
CA SER A 110 13.32 -18.82 -3.71
C SER A 110 12.04 -19.59 -3.26
N THR A 111 11.10 -19.77 -4.19
CA THR A 111 10.61 -21.13 -4.53
C THR A 111 10.57 -21.28 -6.06
N GLY A 112 11.15 -22.37 -6.54
CA GLY A 112 11.76 -22.46 -7.86
C GLY A 112 10.82 -22.47 -9.06
N THR A 113 11.34 -22.00 -10.19
CA THR A 113 11.72 -22.90 -11.29
C THR A 113 12.51 -22.13 -12.35
N LYS A 114 13.73 -22.60 -12.60
CA LYS A 114 14.53 -22.24 -13.77
C LYS A 114 13.87 -22.83 -15.01
N THR A 115 13.49 -22.04 -16.02
CA THR A 115 13.61 -22.50 -17.41
C THR A 115 13.97 -21.33 -18.33
N ASN A 116 15.20 -21.37 -18.84
CA ASN A 116 15.59 -20.71 -20.08
C ASN A 116 14.77 -21.34 -21.24
N ARG A 117 13.83 -20.61 -21.82
CA ARG A 117 13.28 -20.89 -23.17
C ARG A 117 12.85 -19.58 -23.83
N ASP A 118 13.54 -19.23 -24.92
CA ASP A 118 13.07 -18.39 -26.02
C ASP A 118 11.69 -18.85 -26.51
N HIS A 119 10.59 -18.44 -25.89
CA HIS A 119 9.23 -18.66 -26.41
C HIS A 119 8.30 -17.60 -25.82
N ARG A 120 7.74 -16.76 -26.69
CA ARG A 120 6.54 -15.92 -26.50
C ARG A 120 5.74 -16.26 -25.23
N GLN A 121 6.04 -15.56 -24.13
CA GLN A 121 5.49 -15.92 -22.82
C GLN A 121 4.09 -15.32 -22.65
N LYS A 122 3.06 -16.13 -22.96
CA LYS A 122 1.75 -16.00 -22.32
C LYS A 122 1.95 -16.22 -20.82
N LYS A 123 1.95 -15.15 -20.01
CA LYS A 123 1.86 -15.25 -18.56
C LYS A 123 0.40 -15.34 -18.16
N GLY A 124 -0.10 -16.55 -17.96
CA GLY A 124 -1.36 -16.81 -17.28
C GLY A 124 -1.09 -17.23 -15.83
N VAL A 125 -1.98 -16.77 -14.93
CA VAL A 125 -2.10 -17.05 -13.48
C VAL A 125 -1.14 -16.23 -12.60
N ALA A 126 -1.54 -15.41 -11.62
CA ALA A 126 -2.77 -15.33 -10.84
C ALA A 126 -3.15 -13.88 -10.49
N SER A 127 -4.47 -13.67 -10.32
CA SER A 127 -5.15 -12.58 -9.58
C SER A 127 -4.58 -11.16 -9.74
N GLY A 128 -5.16 -10.41 -10.68
CA GLY A 128 -5.24 -8.95 -10.58
C GLY A 128 -6.08 -8.56 -9.36
N GLY A 129 -5.51 -8.75 -8.16
CA GLY A 129 -6.09 -8.30 -6.91
C GLY A 129 -5.83 -6.81 -6.81
N SER A 130 -6.77 -5.99 -7.26
CA SER A 130 -6.79 -4.59 -6.86
C SER A 130 -6.93 -4.57 -5.34
N LEU A 131 -5.86 -4.25 -4.59
CA LEU A 131 -5.96 -4.11 -3.14
C LEU A 131 -6.89 -2.93 -2.87
N ALA A 132 -8.04 -3.20 -2.26
CA ALA A 132 -9.02 -2.19 -1.89
C ALA A 132 -9.37 -2.37 -0.42
N THR A 133 -8.79 -1.53 0.45
CA THR A 133 -9.10 -1.58 1.89
C THR A 133 -8.98 -0.21 2.55
N GLY A 134 -9.60 -0.09 3.72
CA GLY A 134 -9.57 1.11 4.54
C GLY A 134 -8.27 1.18 5.35
N VAL A 135 -7.43 2.17 5.07
CA VAL A 135 -6.16 2.40 5.76
C VAL A 135 -6.20 3.76 6.44
N ASN A 136 -5.59 3.87 7.62
CA ASN A 136 -5.52 5.14 8.34
C ASN A 136 -4.38 5.99 7.78
N MET A 137 -4.67 7.17 7.25
CA MET A 137 -3.69 8.08 6.67
C MET A 137 -3.57 9.36 7.50
N ARG A 138 -2.35 9.90 7.62
CA ARG A 138 -2.12 11.22 8.19
C ARG A 138 -2.52 12.31 7.18
N PRO A 139 -3.40 13.27 7.53
CA PRO A 139 -3.81 14.36 6.67
C PRO A 139 -2.67 15.32 6.32
#